data_AF-A0A0E0QH06-F1
#
_entry.id   AF-A0A0E0QH06-F1
#
_cell.length_a   1.000
_cell.length_b   1.000
_cell.length_c   1.000
_cell.angle_alpha   90.00
_cell.angle_beta   90.00
_cell.angle_gamma   90.00
#
_symmetry.space_group_name_H-M   'P 1'
#
loop_
_entity.id
_entity.type
_entity.pdbx_description
1 polymer ?
#
loop_
_entity_poly.entity_id
_entity_poly.type
_entity_poly.pdbx_seq_one_letter_code
_entity_poly.pdbx_strand_id
1 'polypeptide(L)'
;MSIPLHCLAYAVCPRFYDQNYLQKPAPGGTLRRAPNQDVEVMTGVLKAFERIADNKEEEKVIREQLNDFIMKKGFFALESVQADAASMEPIEWWCSYGSETPELAEVVKRVLSQPISSSSAERIWGTYQFIHNAKRNKLNAANADKLVFIHSNLCLQSRFTESYKSGPNAMWDAHPEDSTI
;
A
#
# COMPACT_ATOMS: atom_id res chain seq x y z
N MET A 1 11.08 8.75 10.66
CA MET A 1 11.72 8.96 9.34
C MET A 1 10.87 8.22 8.31
N SER A 2 10.31 8.92 7.32
CA SER A 2 9.26 8.38 6.44
C SER A 2 9.84 7.50 5.32
N ILE A 3 9.30 6.30 5.13
CA ILE A 3 9.59 5.49 3.94
C ILE A 3 8.78 6.09 2.78
N PRO A 4 9.39 6.46 1.64
CA PRO A 4 8.69 7.07 0.51
C PRO A 4 7.90 6.03 -0.29
N LEU A 5 6.97 5.32 0.38
CA LEU A 5 6.15 4.27 -0.21
C LEU A 5 5.28 4.78 -1.36
N HIS A 6 4.94 6.07 -1.37
CA HIS A 6 4.20 6.68 -2.48
C HIS A 6 5.00 6.68 -3.79
N CYS A 7 6.31 6.94 -3.75
CA CYS A 7 7.17 6.85 -4.94
C CYS A 7 7.24 5.41 -5.46
N LEU A 8 7.39 4.44 -4.54
CA LEU A 8 7.42 3.02 -4.89
C LEU A 8 6.08 2.56 -5.46
N ALA A 9 4.96 2.85 -4.79
CA ALA A 9 3.62 2.53 -5.25
C ALA A 9 3.33 3.12 -6.64
N TYR A 10 3.76 4.36 -6.88
CA TYR A 10 3.68 5.00 -8.18
C TYR A 10 4.53 4.25 -9.23
N ALA A 11 5.80 3.98 -8.93
CA ALA A 11 6.71 3.33 -9.87
C ALA A 11 6.33 1.89 -10.24
N VAL A 12 5.60 1.18 -9.38
CA VAL A 12 5.20 -0.22 -9.62
C VAL A 12 3.81 -0.35 -10.24
N CYS A 13 3.10 0.75 -10.49
CA CYS A 13 1.79 0.71 -11.16
C CYS A 13 1.95 0.57 -12.68
N PRO A 14 1.54 -0.57 -13.29
CA PRO A 14 1.75 -0.84 -14.71
C PRO A 14 1.12 0.20 -15.64
N ARG A 15 -0.07 0.70 -15.27
CA ARG A 15 -0.82 1.72 -16.01
C ARG A 15 -0.02 3.00 -16.30
N PHE A 16 0.99 3.33 -15.50
CA PHE A 16 1.76 4.58 -15.70
C PHE A 16 2.87 4.44 -16.75
N TYR A 17 3.10 3.23 -17.26
CA TYR A 17 3.99 2.95 -18.40
C TYR A 17 3.22 2.73 -19.70
N ASP A 18 1.88 2.79 -19.65
CA ASP A 18 1.03 2.67 -20.84
C ASP A 18 1.14 3.91 -21.72
N GLN A 19 1.20 3.68 -23.04
CA GLN A 19 1.40 4.75 -24.01
C GLN A 19 0.18 5.69 -24.09
N ASN A 20 -1.04 5.16 -23.97
CA ASN A 20 -2.24 5.98 -23.97
C ASN A 20 -2.34 6.83 -22.70
N TYR A 21 -1.92 6.29 -21.56
CA TYR A 21 -1.82 7.05 -20.31
C TYR A 21 -0.84 8.21 -20.44
N LEU A 22 0.34 7.99 -21.01
CA LEU A 22 1.40 9.00 -21.15
C LEU A 22 1.05 10.10 -22.17
N GLN A 23 0.34 9.77 -23.23
CA GLN A 23 -0.12 10.74 -24.23
C GLN A 23 -1.24 11.64 -23.70
N LYS A 24 -2.02 11.19 -22.70
CA LYS A 24 -3.05 11.99 -22.08
C LYS A 24 -2.41 13.06 -21.17
N PRO A 25 -2.69 14.36 -21.38
CA PRO A 25 -2.13 15.40 -20.53
C PRO A 25 -2.62 15.24 -19.08
N ALA A 26 -1.76 15.62 -18.14
CA ALA A 26 -2.11 15.71 -16.74
C ALA A 26 -3.07 16.88 -16.48
N PRO A 27 -3.79 16.91 -15.35
CA PRO A 27 -4.50 18.10 -14.91
C PRO A 27 -3.53 19.30 -14.90
N GLY A 28 -3.81 20.33 -15.70
CA GLY A 28 -2.89 21.46 -15.92
C GLY A 28 -2.14 21.45 -17.26
N GLY A 29 -2.38 20.47 -18.14
CA GLY A 29 -1.89 20.47 -19.52
C GLY A 29 -0.44 20.01 -19.69
N THR A 30 0.24 19.62 -18.62
CA THR A 30 1.59 19.05 -18.68
C THR A 30 1.55 17.63 -19.24
N LEU A 31 2.55 17.28 -20.05
CA LEU A 31 2.71 15.90 -20.52
C LEU A 31 3.10 15.01 -19.34
N ARG A 32 2.47 13.85 -19.25
CA ARG A 32 2.81 12.85 -18.25
C ARG A 32 4.14 12.20 -18.63
N ARG A 33 4.91 11.83 -17.61
CA ARG A 33 6.18 11.11 -17.75
C ARG A 33 6.05 9.75 -17.10
N ALA A 34 6.74 8.76 -17.65
CA ALA A 34 6.79 7.46 -17.01
C ALA A 34 7.56 7.58 -15.68
N PRO A 35 7.21 6.81 -14.64
CA PRO A 35 7.84 6.93 -13.33
C PRO A 35 9.37 6.84 -13.36
N ASN A 36 9.92 5.99 -14.25
CA ASN A 36 11.36 5.80 -14.41
C ASN A 36 12.10 6.98 -15.05
N GLN A 37 11.38 7.96 -15.61
CA GLN A 37 11.95 9.19 -16.17
C GLN A 37 12.01 10.33 -15.15
N ASP A 38 11.45 10.13 -13.97
CA ASP A 38 11.44 11.12 -12.89
C ASP A 38 12.50 10.76 -11.83
N VAL A 39 13.46 11.67 -11.66
CA VAL A 39 14.60 11.48 -10.74
C VAL A 39 14.13 11.47 -9.28
N GLU A 40 13.12 12.26 -8.92
CA GLU A 40 12.59 12.31 -7.56
C GLU A 40 11.91 10.98 -7.23
N VAL A 41 11.08 10.48 -8.15
CA VAL A 41 10.39 9.19 -8.00
C VAL A 41 11.41 8.06 -7.82
N MET A 42 12.38 7.95 -8.73
CA MET A 42 13.36 6.86 -8.67
C MET A 42 14.28 6.97 -7.44
N THR A 43 14.61 8.19 -7.00
CA THR A 43 15.31 8.39 -5.72
C THR A 43 14.49 7.88 -4.55
N GLY A 44 13.17 8.14 -4.55
CA GLY A 44 12.25 7.60 -3.56
C GLY A 44 12.18 6.07 -3.59
N VAL A 45 12.06 5.47 -4.78
CA VAL A 45 12.04 4.01 -4.97
C VAL A 45 13.28 3.35 -4.37
N LEU A 46 14.48 3.87 -4.67
CA LEU A 46 15.73 3.31 -4.14
C LEU A 46 15.80 3.40 -2.62
N LYS A 47 15.40 4.55 -2.04
CA LYS A 47 15.29 4.71 -0.58
C LYS A 47 14.26 3.77 0.04
N ALA A 48 13.18 3.46 -0.66
CA ALA A 48 12.18 2.52 -0.18
C ALA A 48 12.75 1.09 -0.15
N PHE A 49 13.45 0.66 -1.21
CA PHE A 49 14.10 -0.65 -1.24
C PHE A 49 15.17 -0.82 -0.17
N GLU A 50 16.01 0.19 0.07
CA GLU A 50 16.98 0.18 1.17
C GLU A 50 16.36 -0.03 2.57
N ARG A 51 15.05 0.27 2.72
CA ARG A 51 14.32 0.13 3.98
C ARG A 51 13.47 -1.13 4.06
N ILE A 52 13.05 -1.66 2.91
CA ILE A 52 12.18 -2.83 2.83
C ILE A 52 13.00 -4.12 2.79
N ALA A 53 14.14 -4.12 2.10
CA ALA A 53 14.99 -5.30 2.00
C ALA A 53 15.69 -5.60 3.33
N ASP A 54 15.84 -6.88 3.64
CA ASP A 54 16.52 -7.34 4.85
C ASP A 54 18.05 -7.22 4.72
N ASN A 55 18.57 -7.34 3.50
CA ASN A 55 20.01 -7.29 3.20
C ASN A 55 20.29 -6.70 1.80
N LYS A 56 21.58 -6.51 1.50
CA LYS A 56 22.04 -5.88 0.25
C LYS A 56 21.85 -6.75 -0.98
N GLU A 57 21.84 -8.06 -0.80
CA GLU A 57 21.62 -9.05 -1.84
C GLU A 57 20.15 -9.01 -2.30
N GLU A 58 19.21 -8.99 -1.37
CA GLU A 58 17.78 -8.85 -1.66
C GLU A 58 17.47 -7.49 -2.30
N GLU A 59 18.04 -6.40 -1.77
CA GLU A 59 17.92 -5.06 -2.36
C GLU A 59 18.39 -5.05 -3.83
N LYS A 60 19.46 -5.77 -4.14
CA LYS A 60 19.97 -5.90 -5.51
C LYS A 60 18.99 -6.67 -6.40
N VAL A 61 18.48 -7.82 -5.94
CA VAL A 61 17.52 -8.64 -6.71
C VAL A 61 16.25 -7.85 -7.02
N ILE A 62 15.66 -7.18 -6.02
CA ILE A 62 14.43 -6.39 -6.22
C ILE A 62 14.66 -5.25 -7.23
N ARG A 63 15.82 -4.59 -7.22
CA ARG A 63 16.15 -3.56 -8.23
C ARG A 63 16.30 -4.13 -9.63
N GLU A 64 16.94 -5.29 -9.77
CA GLU A 64 17.10 -5.94 -11.07
C GLU A 64 15.73 -6.33 -11.65
N GLN A 65 14.86 -6.90 -10.82
CA GLN A 65 13.49 -7.23 -11.19
C GLN A 65 12.64 -6.00 -11.53
N LEU A 66 12.82 -4.88 -10.82
CA LEU A 66 12.17 -3.63 -11.17
C LEU A 66 12.58 -3.18 -12.57
N ASN A 67 13.86 -3.30 -12.91
CA ASN A 67 14.33 -2.98 -14.25
C ASN A 67 13.74 -3.92 -15.31
N ASP A 68 13.58 -5.20 -15.02
CA ASP A 68 12.97 -6.15 -15.96
C ASP A 68 11.50 -5.80 -16.24
N PHE A 69 10.75 -5.40 -15.21
CA PHE A 69 9.40 -4.84 -15.37
C PHE A 69 9.38 -3.53 -16.18
N ILE A 70 10.20 -2.54 -15.81
CA ILE A 70 10.25 -1.22 -16.48
C ILE A 70 10.64 -1.38 -17.96
N MET A 71 11.60 -2.24 -18.24
CA MET A 71 12.09 -2.50 -19.59
C MET A 71 11.21 -3.47 -20.39
N LYS A 72 10.08 -3.91 -19.80
CA LYS A 72 9.13 -4.84 -20.41
C LYS A 72 9.82 -6.11 -20.93
N LYS A 73 10.65 -6.75 -20.10
CA LYS A 73 11.28 -8.03 -20.45
C LYS A 73 10.35 -9.21 -20.15
N GLY A 74 10.60 -10.35 -20.79
CA GLY A 74 9.85 -11.59 -20.55
C GLY A 74 8.34 -11.42 -20.78
N PHE A 75 7.53 -11.87 -19.83
CA PHE A 75 6.07 -11.76 -19.86
C PHE A 75 5.58 -10.32 -19.96
N PHE A 76 6.31 -9.36 -19.40
CA PHE A 76 5.94 -7.94 -19.47
C PHE A 76 6.03 -7.36 -20.89
N ALA A 77 6.72 -8.05 -21.80
CA ALA A 77 6.77 -7.70 -23.23
C ALA A 77 5.49 -8.07 -23.97
N LEU A 78 4.72 -9.05 -23.47
CA LEU A 78 3.56 -9.61 -24.18
C LEU A 78 2.45 -8.57 -24.33
N GLU A 79 1.86 -8.49 -25.53
CA GLU A 79 0.82 -7.51 -25.83
C GLU A 79 -0.42 -7.66 -24.94
N SER A 80 -0.82 -8.91 -24.62
CA SER A 80 -1.93 -9.18 -23.71
C SER A 80 -1.67 -8.64 -22.30
N VAL A 81 -0.46 -8.85 -21.77
CA VAL A 81 -0.03 -8.37 -20.45
C VAL A 81 0.01 -6.84 -20.41
N GLN A 82 0.43 -6.20 -21.51
CA GLN A 82 0.42 -4.75 -21.64
C GLN A 82 -1.00 -4.17 -21.77
N ALA A 83 -1.90 -4.85 -22.47
CA ALA A 83 -3.31 -4.45 -22.54
C ALA A 83 -3.97 -4.51 -21.16
N ASP A 84 -3.72 -5.59 -20.42
CA ASP A 84 -4.21 -5.78 -19.06
C ASP A 84 -3.63 -4.76 -18.06
N ALA A 85 -2.40 -4.29 -18.28
CA ALA A 85 -1.77 -3.25 -17.45
C ALA A 85 -2.58 -1.93 -17.43
N ALA A 86 -3.34 -1.65 -18.48
CA ALA A 86 -4.16 -0.44 -18.59
C ALA A 86 -5.57 -0.59 -17.99
N SER A 87 -6.08 -1.82 -17.87
CA SER A 87 -7.47 -2.10 -17.48
C SER A 87 -7.62 -2.73 -16.09
N MET A 88 -6.64 -3.54 -15.66
CA MET A 88 -6.67 -4.23 -14.38
C MET A 88 -6.25 -3.35 -13.21
N GLU A 89 -6.73 -3.69 -12.01
CA GLU A 89 -6.17 -3.10 -10.80
C GLU A 89 -4.72 -3.55 -10.60
N PRO A 90 -3.79 -2.65 -10.22
CA PRO A 90 -2.37 -2.96 -10.14
C PRO A 90 -2.05 -4.18 -9.28
N ILE A 91 -2.72 -4.33 -8.14
CA ILE A 91 -2.51 -5.48 -7.25
C ILE A 91 -2.91 -6.81 -7.92
N GLU A 92 -4.00 -6.83 -8.69
CA GLU A 92 -4.45 -8.02 -9.41
C GLU A 92 -3.48 -8.34 -10.56
N TRP A 93 -3.02 -7.31 -11.28
CA TRP A 93 -2.04 -7.47 -12.35
C TRP A 93 -0.73 -8.10 -11.83
N TRP A 94 -0.22 -7.65 -10.68
CA TRP A 94 0.96 -8.24 -10.03
C TRP A 94 0.71 -9.65 -9.50
N CYS A 95 -0.52 -9.98 -9.10
CA CYS A 95 -0.88 -11.36 -8.76
C CYS A 95 -0.86 -12.29 -9.98
N SER A 96 -1.28 -11.80 -11.15
CA SER A 96 -1.32 -12.60 -12.39
C SER A 96 0.04 -12.74 -13.08
N TYR A 97 0.82 -11.65 -13.16
CA TYR A 97 1.99 -11.55 -14.04
C TYR A 97 3.32 -11.37 -13.30
N GLY A 98 3.30 -11.22 -11.97
CA GLY A 98 4.51 -11.00 -11.17
C GLY A 98 5.40 -12.25 -10.98
N SER A 99 5.07 -13.39 -11.58
CA SER A 99 5.79 -14.66 -11.37
C SER A 99 7.22 -14.67 -11.89
N GLU A 100 7.55 -13.87 -12.91
CA GLU A 100 8.93 -13.70 -13.39
C GLU A 100 9.77 -12.77 -12.50
N THR A 101 9.14 -12.04 -11.58
CA THR A 101 9.80 -11.12 -10.65
C THR A 101 9.28 -11.35 -9.23
N PRO A 102 9.47 -12.55 -8.65
CA PRO A 102 8.76 -12.96 -7.45
C PRO A 102 9.09 -12.10 -6.21
N GLU A 103 10.34 -11.71 -6.03
CA GLU A 103 10.82 -10.88 -4.92
C GLU A 103 10.21 -9.47 -4.99
N LEU A 104 10.22 -8.86 -6.19
CA LEU A 104 9.55 -7.58 -6.40
C LEU A 104 8.04 -7.72 -6.21
N ALA A 105 7.40 -8.75 -6.78
CA ALA A 105 5.97 -8.95 -6.71
C ALA A 105 5.48 -9.09 -5.25
N GLU A 106 6.26 -9.73 -4.37
CA GLU A 106 5.95 -9.81 -2.95
C GLU A 106 5.96 -8.43 -2.28
N VAL A 107 7.01 -7.63 -2.52
CA VAL A 107 7.09 -6.25 -2.03
C VAL A 107 5.92 -5.42 -2.55
N VAL A 108 5.62 -5.51 -3.84
CA VAL A 108 4.56 -4.73 -4.49
C VAL A 108 3.19 -5.07 -3.91
N LYS A 109 2.88 -6.36 -3.67
CA LYS A 109 1.63 -6.77 -3.03
C LYS A 109 1.49 -6.17 -1.62
N ARG A 110 2.57 -6.13 -0.84
CA ARG A 110 2.56 -5.50 0.50
C ARG A 110 2.36 -3.98 0.43
N VAL A 111 2.95 -3.32 -0.55
CA VAL A 111 2.85 -1.87 -0.76
C VAL A 111 1.46 -1.47 -1.25
N LEU A 112 0.93 -2.16 -2.27
CA LEU A 112 -0.35 -1.83 -2.89
C LEU A 112 -1.57 -2.28 -2.05
N SER A 113 -1.38 -3.19 -1.10
CA SER A 113 -2.43 -3.56 -0.13
C SER A 113 -2.58 -2.55 1.02
N GLN A 114 -1.67 -1.58 1.14
CA GLN A 114 -1.81 -0.53 2.15
C GLN A 114 -2.96 0.41 1.78
N PRO A 115 -3.88 0.71 2.72
CA PRO A 115 -4.92 1.67 2.47
C PRO A 115 -4.34 3.09 2.36
N ILE A 116 -4.58 3.77 1.23
CA ILE A 116 -4.08 5.13 0.95
C ILE A 116 -5.11 6.21 1.35
N SER A 117 -6.27 5.83 1.89
CA SER A 117 -7.33 6.78 2.23
C SER A 117 -7.08 7.50 3.55
N SER A 118 -7.34 8.82 3.59
CA SER A 118 -7.40 9.58 4.85
C SER A 118 -8.41 8.98 5.82
N SER A 119 -9.49 8.38 5.33
CA SER A 119 -10.49 7.70 6.15
C SER A 119 -9.91 6.54 6.98
N SER A 120 -8.84 5.89 6.51
CA SER A 120 -8.15 4.86 7.28
C SER A 120 -7.36 5.46 8.44
N ALA A 121 -6.75 6.63 8.22
CA ALA A 121 -6.13 7.40 9.29
C ALA A 121 -7.17 7.97 10.26
N GLU A 122 -8.31 8.48 9.78
CA GLU A 122 -9.41 8.98 10.62
C GLU A 122 -9.95 7.91 11.56
N ARG A 123 -10.08 6.65 11.11
CA ARG A 123 -10.49 5.53 11.96
C ARG A 123 -9.47 5.26 13.08
N ILE A 124 -8.17 5.33 12.77
CA ILE A 124 -7.10 5.18 13.76
C ILE A 124 -7.13 6.36 14.75
N TRP A 125 -7.35 7.58 14.26
CA TRP A 125 -7.48 8.77 15.11
C TRP A 125 -8.71 8.72 16.01
N GLY A 126 -9.85 8.22 15.53
CA GLY A 126 -11.03 7.97 16.37
C GLY A 126 -10.74 6.98 17.50
N THR A 127 -10.01 5.90 17.19
CA THR A 127 -9.55 4.93 18.19
C THR A 127 -8.60 5.57 19.21
N TYR A 128 -7.68 6.41 18.74
CA TYR A 128 -6.77 7.17 19.60
C TYR A 128 -7.55 8.09 20.54
N GLN A 129 -8.53 8.84 20.03
CA GLN A 129 -9.38 9.73 20.82
C GLN A 129 -10.20 8.96 21.85
N PHE A 130 -10.67 7.75 21.53
CA PHE A 130 -11.37 6.89 22.49
C PHE A 130 -10.46 6.44 23.65
N ILE A 131 -9.23 6.02 23.34
CA ILE A 131 -8.24 5.52 24.31
C ILE A 131 -7.65 6.66 25.15
N HIS A 132 -7.31 7.77 24.50
CA HIS A 132 -6.74 8.97 25.10
C HIS A 132 -7.76 10.11 25.06
N ASN A 133 -8.71 10.05 25.99
CA ASN A 133 -9.73 11.09 26.16
C ASN A 133 -9.46 11.92 27.43
N ALA A 134 -10.14 13.06 27.58
CA ALA A 134 -9.97 13.98 28.71
C ALA A 134 -10.15 13.31 30.09
N LYS A 135 -10.94 12.23 30.19
CA LYS A 135 -11.14 11.45 31.43
C LYS A 135 -10.08 10.36 31.64
N ARG A 136 -9.37 9.93 30.60
CA ARG A 136 -8.35 8.85 30.59
C ARG A 136 -6.97 9.33 30.08
N ASN A 137 -6.62 10.58 30.34
CA ASN A 137 -5.43 11.25 29.78
C ASN A 137 -4.10 10.97 30.50
N LYS A 138 -4.07 10.09 31.51
CA LYS A 138 -2.84 9.74 32.25
C LYS A 138 -1.87 8.85 31.46
N LEU A 139 -2.26 8.43 30.26
CA LEU A 139 -1.40 7.66 29.37
C LEU A 139 -0.40 8.60 28.68
N ASN A 140 0.88 8.19 28.66
CA ASN A 140 1.85 8.81 27.78
C ASN A 140 1.60 8.39 26.32
N ALA A 141 2.11 9.17 25.37
CA ALA A 141 1.88 8.93 23.95
C ALA A 141 2.31 7.53 23.51
N ALA A 142 3.47 7.05 23.97
CA ALA A 142 3.98 5.73 23.62
C ALA A 142 3.06 4.57 24.08
N ASN A 143 2.41 4.70 25.24
CA ASN A 143 1.46 3.70 25.72
C ASN A 143 0.12 3.81 24.99
N ALA A 144 -0.32 5.03 24.66
CA ALA A 144 -1.51 5.23 23.85
C ALA A 144 -1.33 4.61 22.45
N ASP A 145 -0.17 4.81 21.81
CA ASP A 145 0.16 4.21 20.51
C ASP A 145 0.11 2.68 20.56
N LYS A 146 0.68 2.06 21.60
CA LYS A 146 0.61 0.60 21.80
C LYS A 146 -0.82 0.10 21.95
N LEU A 147 -1.66 0.80 22.72
CA LEU A 147 -3.05 0.43 22.92
C LEU A 147 -3.87 0.58 21.63
N VAL A 148 -3.64 1.64 20.86
CA VAL A 148 -4.25 1.83 19.54
C VAL A 148 -3.85 0.69 18.62
N PHE A 149 -2.56 0.36 18.56
CA PHE A 149 -2.06 -0.77 17.76
C PHE A 149 -2.73 -2.09 18.15
N ILE A 150 -2.79 -2.41 19.45
CA ILE A 150 -3.43 -3.64 19.93
C ILE A 150 -4.92 -3.65 19.57
N HIS A 151 -5.63 -2.55 19.84
CA HIS A 151 -7.06 -2.42 19.55
C HIS A 151 -7.35 -2.61 18.05
N SER A 152 -6.62 -1.90 17.18
CA SER A 152 -6.80 -2.00 15.73
C SER A 152 -6.55 -3.42 15.22
N ASN A 153 -5.51 -4.10 15.70
CA ASN A 153 -5.22 -5.48 15.31
C ASN A 153 -6.30 -6.46 15.81
N LEU A 154 -6.79 -6.29 17.04
CA LEU A 154 -7.88 -7.11 17.58
C LEU A 154 -9.16 -6.95 16.75
N CYS A 155 -9.53 -5.71 16.38
CA CYS A 155 -10.68 -5.46 15.51
C CYS A 155 -10.51 -6.09 14.13
N LEU A 156 -9.33 -5.97 13.53
CA LEU A 156 -9.03 -6.59 12.24
C LEU A 156 -9.15 -8.12 12.33
N GLN A 157 -8.58 -8.74 13.35
CA GLN A 157 -8.66 -10.18 13.57
C GLN A 157 -10.10 -10.64 13.82
N SER A 158 -10.88 -9.90 14.61
CA SER A 158 -12.27 -10.28 14.91
C SER A 158 -13.15 -10.25 13.66
N ARG A 159 -12.89 -9.39 12.68
CA ARG A 159 -13.70 -9.33 11.44
C ARG A 159 -13.67 -10.63 10.63
N PHE A 160 -12.65 -11.46 10.83
CA PHE A 160 -12.55 -12.76 10.18
C PHE A 160 -13.23 -13.89 10.96
N THR A 161 -13.73 -13.65 12.17
CA THR A 161 -14.42 -14.66 12.98
C THR A 161 -15.92 -14.69 12.71
N GLU A 162 -16.54 -15.86 12.87
CA GLU A 162 -17.98 -16.03 12.67
C GLU A 162 -18.80 -15.30 13.76
N SER A 163 -18.26 -15.24 14.98
CA SER A 163 -18.84 -14.49 16.10
C SER A 163 -19.02 -13.00 15.82
N TYR A 164 -18.17 -12.41 14.98
CA TYR A 164 -18.28 -11.02 14.58
C TYR A 164 -19.39 -10.81 13.53
N LYS A 165 -19.70 -11.83 12.73
CA LYS A 165 -20.70 -11.77 11.65
C LYS A 165 -22.13 -11.99 12.14
N SER A 166 -22.33 -12.86 13.14
CA SER A 166 -23.69 -13.30 13.54
C SER A 166 -23.87 -13.55 15.05
N GLY A 167 -22.92 -13.14 15.90
CA GLY A 167 -22.99 -13.34 17.35
C GLY A 167 -23.67 -12.20 18.14
N PRO A 168 -23.84 -12.35 19.47
CA PRO A 168 -24.37 -11.32 20.35
C PRO A 168 -23.53 -10.02 20.36
N ASN A 169 -22.24 -10.16 20.04
CA ASN A 169 -21.28 -9.05 19.90
C ASN A 169 -20.90 -8.83 18.44
N ALA A 170 -21.83 -9.09 17.50
CA ALA A 170 -21.59 -8.83 16.09
C ALA A 170 -21.29 -7.35 15.87
N MET A 171 -20.27 -7.06 15.05
CA MET A 171 -19.87 -5.69 14.70
C MET A 171 -19.67 -4.76 15.91
N TRP A 172 -19.19 -5.30 17.03
CA TRP A 172 -19.03 -4.56 18.29
C TRP A 172 -18.14 -3.31 18.18
N ASP A 173 -17.29 -3.21 17.16
CA ASP A 173 -16.39 -2.09 16.88
C ASP A 173 -16.96 -1.07 15.87
N ALA A 174 -18.14 -1.31 15.28
CA ALA A 174 -18.71 -0.48 14.23
C ALA A 174 -19.25 0.86 14.74
N HIS A 175 -19.68 0.92 16.01
CA HIS A 175 -20.26 2.11 16.64
C HIS A 175 -19.65 2.34 18.04
N PRO A 176 -18.41 2.84 18.13
CA PRO A 176 -17.74 3.06 19.43
C PRO A 176 -18.44 4.12 20.30
N GLU A 177 -19.24 5.00 19.70
CA GLU A 177 -20.07 6.01 20.38
C GLU A 177 -21.24 5.39 21.15
N ASP A 178 -21.77 4.26 20.69
CA ASP A 178 -23.00 3.61 21.19
C ASP A 178 -22.73 2.70 22.39
N SER A 179 -21.77 3.09 23.25
CA SER A 179 -21.48 2.36 24.48
C SER A 179 -22.58 2.59 25.53
N THR A 180 -23.78 2.08 25.26
CA THR A 180 -24.72 1.58 26.27
C THR A 180 -24.31 0.15 26.66
N ILE A 181 -23.17 0.06 27.35
CA ILE A 181 -22.84 -1.02 28.28
C ILE A 181 -22.41 -0.34 29.58
#